data_AF-A0A8J7X2J1-F1
#
_entry.id   AF-A0A8J7X2J1-F1
#
_cell.length_a   1.000
_cell.length_b   1.000
_cell.length_c   1.000
_cell.angle_alpha   90.00
_cell.angle_beta   90.00
_cell.angle_gamma   90.00
#
_symmetry.space_group_name_H-M   'P 1'
#
loop_
_entity.id
_entity.type
_entity.pdbx_description
1 polymer ?
#
loop_
_entity_poly.entity_id
_entity_poly.type
_entity_poly.pdbx_seq_one_letter_code
_entity_poly.pdbx_strand_id
1 'polypeptide(L)'
;HKEKRQYYGDYASSLSYMSAEIVMENSTRLMKNISILVEALISSGVAIGIAGSSRPCSGAEHMFSHRLDMICEKPALHGEQCGVGTILSAYLHKADWKKVKDSLTACGAPTTAKQLGIPDEKIIEALTTAHKIRDRYTILRKGINREHAIETAEKTGVI
;
A
#
# COMPACT_ATOMS: atom_id res chain seq x y z
N HIS A 1 -8.82 7.59 -12.61
CA HIS A 1 -8.68 8.53 -13.74
C HIS A 1 -9.99 8.64 -14.54
N LYS A 2 -10.53 7.56 -15.14
CA LYS A 2 -11.78 7.58 -15.93
C LYS A 2 -12.99 8.19 -15.20
N GLU A 3 -13.24 7.76 -13.96
CA GLU A 3 -14.42 8.21 -13.20
C GLU A 3 -14.41 9.70 -12.83
N LYS A 4 -13.23 10.27 -12.58
CA LYS A 4 -13.08 11.66 -12.13
C LYS A 4 -12.49 12.59 -13.20
N ARG A 5 -12.27 12.08 -14.43
CA ARG A 5 -11.60 12.79 -15.54
C ARG A 5 -10.31 13.51 -15.11
N GLN A 6 -9.52 12.84 -14.29
CA GLN A 6 -8.24 13.37 -13.81
C GLN A 6 -7.11 12.88 -14.70
N TYR A 7 -6.07 13.71 -14.84
CA TYR A 7 -4.84 13.36 -15.53
C TYR A 7 -4.30 12.00 -15.06
N TYR A 8 -3.86 11.22 -16.04
CA TYR A 8 -3.19 9.94 -15.86
C TYR A 8 -1.90 10.02 -16.66
N GLY A 9 -0.76 10.01 -15.97
CA GLY A 9 0.55 10.00 -16.62
C GLY A 9 0.96 8.57 -16.92
N ASP A 10 0.74 8.09 -18.14
CA ASP A 10 1.09 6.71 -18.54
C ASP A 10 2.56 6.39 -18.25
N TYR A 11 3.47 7.30 -18.60
CA TYR A 11 4.91 7.16 -18.31
C TYR A 11 5.20 7.04 -16.81
N ALA A 12 4.63 7.92 -16.00
CA ALA A 12 4.85 7.89 -14.55
C ALA A 12 4.27 6.61 -13.92
N SER A 13 3.11 6.16 -14.39
CA SER A 13 2.49 4.92 -13.93
C SER A 13 3.34 3.71 -14.29
N SER A 14 3.83 3.61 -15.53
CA SER A 14 4.68 2.50 -15.98
C SER A 14 5.99 2.47 -15.22
N LEU A 15 6.63 3.63 -15.02
CA LEU A 15 7.89 3.73 -14.27
C LEU A 15 7.72 3.27 -12.81
N SER A 16 6.66 3.72 -12.14
CA SER A 16 6.35 3.31 -10.77
C SER A 16 6.02 1.81 -10.69
N TYR A 17 5.25 1.28 -11.65
CA TYR A 17 4.90 -0.14 -11.70
C TYR A 17 6.15 -1.02 -11.88
N MET A 18 7.00 -0.69 -12.85
CA MET A 18 8.25 -1.41 -13.09
C MET A 18 9.17 -1.39 -11.85
N SER A 19 9.22 -0.26 -11.14
CA SER A 19 10.02 -0.13 -9.92
C SER A 19 9.52 -1.09 -8.83
N ALA A 20 8.20 -1.21 -8.66
CA ALA A 20 7.60 -2.15 -7.71
C ALA A 20 7.86 -3.62 -8.10
N GLU A 21 7.68 -3.97 -9.37
CA GLU A 21 7.91 -5.33 -9.87
C GLU A 21 9.37 -5.77 -9.67
N ILE A 22 10.35 -4.91 -9.99
CA ILE A 22 11.78 -5.21 -9.79
C ILE A 22 12.07 -5.52 -8.32
N VAL A 23 11.51 -4.74 -7.39
CA VAL A 23 11.68 -4.95 -5.95
C VAL A 23 11.05 -6.27 -5.51
N MET A 24 9.84 -6.57 -5.98
CA MET A 24 9.12 -7.79 -5.63
C MET A 24 9.83 -9.05 -6.14
N GLU A 25 10.31 -9.04 -7.38
CA GLU A 25 11.09 -10.13 -8.01
C GLU A 25 12.42 -10.37 -7.29
N ASN A 26 13.04 -9.31 -6.75
CA ASN A 26 14.30 -9.39 -6.03
C ASN A 26 14.15 -9.44 -4.50
N SER A 27 12.93 -9.66 -3.98
CA SER A 27 12.61 -9.62 -2.55
C SER A 27 13.57 -10.43 -1.66
N THR A 28 13.98 -11.63 -2.07
CA THR A 28 14.92 -12.49 -1.33
C THR A 28 16.37 -11.99 -1.32
N ARG A 29 16.70 -11.04 -2.19
CA ARG A 29 18.06 -10.49 -2.38
C ARG A 29 18.21 -9.07 -1.84
N LEU A 30 17.12 -8.38 -1.50
CA LEU A 30 17.14 -6.96 -1.09
C LEU A 30 18.08 -6.72 0.11
N MET A 31 18.08 -7.62 1.10
CA MET A 31 18.95 -7.51 2.27
C MET A 31 20.44 -7.72 1.94
N LYS A 32 20.75 -8.39 0.83
CA LYS A 32 22.13 -8.60 0.35
C LYS A 32 22.56 -7.53 -0.64
N ASN A 33 21.62 -6.89 -1.31
CA ASN A 33 21.88 -5.81 -2.25
C ASN A 33 20.81 -4.72 -2.13
N ILE A 34 21.08 -3.76 -1.24
CA ILE A 34 20.17 -2.65 -0.97
C ILE A 34 20.06 -1.67 -2.15
N SER A 35 21.00 -1.69 -3.11
CA SER A 35 20.97 -0.76 -4.25
C SER A 35 19.70 -0.92 -5.08
N ILE A 36 19.18 -2.16 -5.20
CA ILE A 36 17.94 -2.46 -5.91
C ILE A 36 16.77 -1.67 -5.32
N LEU A 37 16.67 -1.64 -3.99
CA LEU A 37 15.63 -0.89 -3.31
C LEU A 37 15.84 0.62 -3.47
N VAL A 38 17.07 1.10 -3.32
CA VAL A 38 17.41 2.52 -3.44
C VAL A 38 17.10 3.05 -4.85
N GLU A 39 17.48 2.31 -5.89
CA GLU A 39 17.19 2.64 -7.29
C GLU A 39 15.68 2.70 -7.55
N ALA A 40 14.90 1.75 -7.03
CA ALA A 40 13.45 1.75 -7.14
C ALA A 40 12.79 2.94 -6.40
N LEU A 41 13.32 3.33 -5.24
CA LEU A 41 12.85 4.50 -4.50
C LEU A 41 13.17 5.81 -5.25
N ILE A 42 14.36 5.94 -5.84
CA ILE A 42 14.73 7.08 -6.71
C ILE A 42 13.79 7.14 -7.92
N SER A 43 13.58 6.01 -8.58
CA SER A 43 12.67 5.88 -9.74
C SER A 43 11.23 6.29 -9.39
N SER A 44 10.76 5.91 -8.19
CA SER A 44 9.47 6.35 -7.67
C SER A 44 9.42 7.87 -7.49
N GLY A 45 10.48 8.49 -6.99
CA GLY A 45 10.61 9.96 -6.92
C GLY A 45 10.54 10.64 -8.29
N VAL A 46 11.21 10.07 -9.30
CA VAL A 46 11.13 10.55 -10.69
C VAL A 46 9.71 10.42 -11.23
N ALA A 47 9.02 9.30 -10.98
CA ALA A 47 7.63 9.10 -11.39
C ALA A 47 6.70 10.15 -10.77
N ILE A 48 6.87 10.48 -9.48
CA ILE A 48 6.13 11.55 -8.79
C ILE A 48 6.39 12.90 -9.48
N GLY A 49 7.64 13.20 -9.83
CA GLY A 49 8.02 14.41 -10.55
C GLY A 49 7.34 14.53 -11.92
N ILE A 50 7.38 13.47 -12.72
CA ILE A 50 6.74 13.42 -14.05
C ILE A 50 5.22 13.62 -13.93
N ALA A 51 4.59 13.00 -12.93
CA ALA A 51 3.14 13.10 -12.73
C ALA A 51 2.69 14.42 -12.11
N GLY A 52 3.61 15.25 -11.61
CA GLY A 52 3.30 16.46 -10.84
C GLY A 52 2.47 16.18 -9.57
N SER A 53 2.45 14.93 -9.09
CA SER A 53 1.64 14.51 -7.95
C SER A 53 2.11 13.15 -7.42
N SER A 54 1.80 12.85 -6.16
CA SER A 54 2.15 11.55 -5.57
C SER A 54 1.35 10.36 -6.09
N ARG A 55 0.47 10.53 -7.09
CA ARG A 55 -0.46 9.49 -7.56
C ARG A 55 0.19 8.19 -8.03
N PRO A 56 1.32 8.19 -8.75
CA PRO A 56 1.94 6.94 -9.20
C PRO A 56 2.37 6.04 -8.04
N CYS A 57 2.77 6.63 -6.92
CA CYS A 57 3.38 5.91 -5.80
C CYS A 57 2.54 5.94 -4.51
N SER A 58 1.36 6.57 -4.52
CA SER A 58 0.53 6.75 -3.32
C SER A 58 -0.96 6.66 -3.65
N GLY A 59 -1.60 5.60 -3.17
CA GLY A 59 -3.00 5.23 -3.40
C GLY A 59 -3.78 5.03 -2.10
N ALA A 60 -4.54 3.94 -2.05
CA ALA A 60 -5.36 3.56 -0.89
C ALA A 60 -4.52 3.05 0.28
N GLU A 61 -3.46 2.30 -0.04
CA GLU A 61 -2.49 1.74 0.91
C GLU A 61 -1.80 2.83 1.74
N HIS A 62 -1.43 3.96 1.11
CA HIS A 62 -0.88 5.11 1.83
C HIS A 62 -1.93 5.83 2.67
N MET A 63 -3.18 5.92 2.20
CA MET A 63 -4.26 6.52 3.00
C MET A 63 -4.58 5.67 4.24
N PHE A 64 -4.48 4.35 4.11
CA PHE A 64 -4.56 3.42 5.22
C PHE A 64 -3.42 3.65 6.23
N SER A 65 -2.16 3.73 5.77
CA SER A 65 -1.01 4.05 6.63
C SER A 65 -1.19 5.39 7.35
N HIS A 66 -1.51 6.47 6.63
CA HIS A 66 -1.76 7.77 7.26
C HIS A 66 -2.91 7.75 8.27
N ARG A 67 -3.91 6.89 8.07
CA ARG A 67 -4.97 6.73 9.07
C ARG A 67 -4.45 6.03 10.32
N LEU A 68 -3.61 5.00 10.19
CA LEU A 68 -2.94 4.36 11.32
C LEU A 68 -2.08 5.36 12.12
N ASP A 69 -1.32 6.21 11.43
CA ASP A 69 -0.52 7.28 12.06
C ASP A 69 -1.37 8.22 12.93
N MET A 70 -2.65 8.40 12.61
CA MET A 70 -3.56 9.26 13.37
C MET A 70 -4.24 8.56 14.56
N ILE A 71 -4.44 7.24 14.50
CA ILE A 71 -5.30 6.51 15.45
C ILE A 71 -4.54 5.61 16.41
N CYS A 72 -3.26 5.35 16.13
CA CYS A 72 -2.37 4.56 16.96
C CYS A 72 -1.49 5.49 17.79
N GLU A 73 -1.34 5.22 19.08
CA GLU A 73 -0.42 5.99 19.95
C GLU A 73 1.05 5.77 19.55
N LYS A 74 1.38 4.56 19.10
CA LYS A 74 2.70 4.15 18.61
C LYS A 74 2.54 3.46 17.25
N PRO A 75 2.49 4.23 16.15
CA PRO A 75 2.41 3.65 14.81
C PRO A 75 3.65 2.82 14.47
N ALA A 76 3.48 1.78 13.65
CA ALA A 76 4.58 1.03 13.04
C ALA A 76 5.32 1.88 11.98
N LEU A 77 6.42 1.38 11.41
CA LEU A 77 7.14 2.15 10.38
C LEU A 77 6.26 2.36 9.15
N HIS A 78 6.37 3.53 8.52
CA HIS A 78 5.52 3.90 7.38
C HIS A 78 5.52 2.85 6.26
N GLY A 79 6.70 2.35 5.88
CA GLY A 79 6.83 1.32 4.84
C GLY A 79 6.14 0.00 5.21
N GLU A 80 6.17 -0.38 6.48
CA GLU A 80 5.51 -1.60 7.00
C GLU A 80 3.99 -1.46 6.94
N GLN A 81 3.46 -0.33 7.39
CA GLN A 81 2.03 -0.02 7.30
C GLN A 81 1.55 0.03 5.84
N CYS A 82 2.31 0.69 4.96
CA CYS A 82 2.02 0.73 3.52
C CYS A 82 2.07 -0.67 2.90
N GLY A 83 2.99 -1.53 3.30
CA GLY A 83 3.06 -2.93 2.86
C GLY A 83 1.78 -3.70 3.18
N VAL A 84 1.32 -3.67 4.43
CA VAL A 84 0.05 -4.28 4.84
C VAL A 84 -1.15 -3.64 4.13
N GLY A 85 -1.17 -2.30 4.02
CA GLY A 85 -2.18 -1.58 3.27
C GLY A 85 -2.24 -1.98 1.78
N THR A 86 -1.09 -2.39 1.20
CA THR A 86 -0.99 -2.83 -0.20
C THR A 86 -1.61 -4.22 -0.36
N ILE A 87 -1.41 -5.13 0.59
CA ILE A 87 -2.08 -6.45 0.58
C ILE A 87 -3.61 -6.27 0.56
N LEU A 88 -4.14 -5.45 1.48
CA LEU A 88 -5.58 -5.15 1.58
C LEU A 88 -6.10 -4.49 0.30
N SER A 89 -5.39 -3.49 -0.21
CA SER A 89 -5.79 -2.75 -1.41
C SER A 89 -5.75 -3.63 -2.66
N ALA A 90 -4.75 -4.50 -2.80
CA ALA A 90 -4.64 -5.45 -3.90
C ALA A 90 -5.83 -6.43 -3.90
N TYR A 91 -6.23 -6.93 -2.74
CA TYR A 91 -7.42 -7.78 -2.61
C TYR A 91 -8.69 -7.07 -3.08
N LEU A 92 -8.92 -5.83 -2.62
CA LEU A 92 -10.08 -5.02 -3.03
C LEU A 92 -10.07 -4.71 -4.54
N HIS A 93 -8.87 -4.57 -5.13
CA HIS A 93 -8.69 -4.44 -6.57
C HIS A 93 -8.85 -5.74 -7.35
N LYS A 94 -9.04 -6.90 -6.68
CA LYS A 94 -9.00 -8.24 -7.27
C LYS A 94 -7.66 -8.54 -7.99
N ALA A 95 -6.59 -7.92 -7.51
CA ALA A 95 -5.22 -8.15 -7.96
C ALA A 95 -4.58 -9.29 -7.16
N ASP A 96 -3.36 -9.68 -7.56
CA ASP A 96 -2.59 -10.74 -6.89
C ASP A 96 -1.98 -10.25 -5.56
N TRP A 97 -2.82 -10.17 -4.54
CA TRP A 97 -2.41 -9.81 -3.18
C TRP A 97 -1.49 -10.85 -2.53
N LYS A 98 -1.51 -12.10 -3.01
CA LYS A 98 -0.63 -13.16 -2.52
C LYS A 98 0.81 -12.89 -2.95
N LYS A 99 1.04 -12.52 -4.21
CA LYS A 99 2.35 -12.09 -4.70
C LYS A 99 2.94 -10.97 -3.83
N VAL A 100 2.13 -9.97 -3.47
CA VAL A 100 2.55 -8.88 -2.57
C VAL A 100 2.94 -9.41 -1.19
N LYS A 101 2.07 -10.23 -0.57
CA LYS A 101 2.31 -10.83 0.75
C LYS A 101 3.58 -11.69 0.77
N ASP A 102 3.79 -12.49 -0.26
CA ASP A 102 4.93 -13.39 -0.40
C ASP A 102 6.23 -12.59 -0.56
N SER A 103 6.24 -11.53 -1.40
CA SER A 103 7.41 -10.65 -1.54
C SER A 103 7.77 -9.92 -0.25
N LEU A 104 6.78 -9.41 0.50
CA LEU A 104 7.01 -8.79 1.80
C LEU A 104 7.58 -9.79 2.82
N THR A 105 6.99 -10.99 2.87
CA THR A 105 7.46 -12.05 3.76
C THR A 105 8.90 -12.46 3.42
N ALA A 106 9.23 -12.56 2.12
CA ALA A 106 10.55 -12.94 1.63
C ALA A 106 11.66 -11.95 2.01
N CYS A 107 11.34 -10.65 2.18
CA CYS A 107 12.29 -9.64 2.64
C CYS A 107 12.22 -9.39 4.16
N GLY A 108 11.40 -10.15 4.90
CA GLY A 108 11.26 -10.02 6.35
C GLY A 108 10.36 -8.87 6.81
N ALA A 109 9.61 -8.25 5.89
CA ALA A 109 8.65 -7.21 6.24
C ALA A 109 7.37 -7.82 6.87
N PRO A 110 6.71 -7.09 7.79
CA PRO A 110 5.48 -7.54 8.42
C PRO A 110 4.32 -7.63 7.41
N THR A 111 3.47 -8.64 7.56
CA THR A 111 2.29 -8.86 6.71
C THR A 111 0.99 -8.99 7.50
N THR A 112 1.05 -8.87 8.82
CA THR A 112 -0.08 -9.02 9.75
C THR A 112 -0.14 -7.87 10.75
N ALA A 113 -1.33 -7.61 11.28
CA ALA A 113 -1.59 -6.64 12.34
C ALA A 113 -0.70 -6.91 13.56
N LYS A 114 -0.61 -8.18 13.97
CA LYS A 114 0.22 -8.64 15.08
C LYS A 114 1.70 -8.31 14.86
N GLN A 115 2.24 -8.52 13.66
CA GLN A 115 3.64 -8.19 13.36
C GLN A 115 3.88 -6.67 13.33
N LEU A 116 2.88 -5.87 12.94
CA LEU A 116 2.94 -4.41 13.07
C LEU A 116 2.84 -3.94 14.54
N GLY A 117 2.45 -4.81 15.48
CA GLY A 117 2.14 -4.42 16.85
C GLY A 117 0.87 -3.56 16.96
N ILE A 118 -0.05 -3.69 15.99
CA ILE A 118 -1.28 -2.90 15.91
C ILE A 118 -2.48 -3.83 16.19
N PRO A 119 -3.43 -3.45 17.07
CA PRO A 119 -4.64 -4.24 17.29
C PRO A 119 -5.49 -4.37 16.02
N ASP A 120 -6.11 -5.53 15.81
CA ASP A 120 -6.98 -5.80 14.66
C ASP A 120 -8.08 -4.74 14.48
N GLU A 121 -8.65 -4.29 15.60
CA GLU A 121 -9.66 -3.22 15.60
C GLU A 121 -9.16 -1.93 14.93
N LYS A 122 -7.88 -1.59 15.12
CA LYS A 122 -7.26 -0.41 14.49
C LYS A 122 -7.02 -0.63 13.00
N ILE A 123 -6.75 -1.86 12.56
CA ILE A 123 -6.70 -2.19 11.12
C ILE A 123 -8.08 -1.99 10.49
N ILE A 124 -9.15 -2.49 11.12
CA ILE A 124 -10.53 -2.32 10.64
C ILE A 124 -10.95 -0.85 10.66
N GLU A 125 -10.65 -0.13 11.75
CA GLU A 125 -10.91 1.31 11.85
C GLU A 125 -10.19 2.07 10.74
N ALA A 126 -8.91 1.78 10.51
CA ALA A 126 -8.12 2.42 9.46
C ALA A 126 -8.70 2.14 8.07
N LEU A 127 -9.02 0.89 7.75
CA LEU A 127 -9.52 0.52 6.43
C LEU A 127 -10.89 1.14 6.12
N THR A 128 -11.77 1.22 7.12
CA THR A 128 -13.10 1.84 6.96
C THR A 128 -13.04 3.37 6.85
N THR A 129 -12.05 4.02 7.46
CA THR A 129 -11.97 5.49 7.54
C THR A 129 -10.89 6.14 6.68
N ALA A 130 -9.98 5.37 6.08
CA ALA A 130 -8.87 5.87 5.26
C ALA A 130 -9.32 6.77 4.11
N HIS A 131 -10.48 6.52 3.50
CA HIS A 131 -11.06 7.35 2.43
C HIS A 131 -11.25 8.84 2.82
N LYS A 132 -11.29 9.16 4.13
CA LYS A 132 -11.45 10.52 4.66
C LYS A 132 -10.15 11.32 4.74
N ILE A 133 -8.99 10.67 4.60
CA ILE A 133 -7.68 11.32 4.78
C ILE A 133 -7.41 12.42 3.74
N ARG A 134 -7.86 12.22 2.50
CA ARG A 134 -7.67 13.17 1.41
C ARG A 134 -8.74 12.98 0.36
N ASP A 135 -9.08 14.07 -0.34
CA ASP A 135 -9.96 14.01 -1.51
C ASP A 135 -9.22 13.40 -2.72
N ARG A 136 -9.04 12.07 -2.68
CA ARG A 136 -8.43 11.26 -3.73
C ARG A 136 -9.31 10.05 -3.98
N TYR A 137 -9.74 9.89 -5.22
CA TYR A 137 -10.49 8.72 -5.63
C TYR A 137 -9.57 7.48 -5.67
N THR A 138 -9.89 6.47 -4.87
CA THR A 138 -9.18 5.18 -4.77
C THR A 138 -10.19 4.02 -4.77
N ILE A 139 -9.72 2.78 -4.61
CA ILE A 139 -10.60 1.60 -4.48
C ILE A 139 -11.55 1.69 -3.27
N LEU A 140 -11.19 2.48 -2.25
CA LEU A 140 -12.02 2.69 -1.08
C LEU A 140 -13.24 3.58 -1.38
N ARG A 141 -13.31 4.26 -2.53
CA ARG A 141 -14.43 5.13 -2.95
C ARG A 141 -14.91 6.08 -1.83
N LYS A 142 -16.16 5.93 -1.36
CA LYS A 142 -16.77 6.69 -0.26
C LYS A 142 -16.62 6.02 1.12
N GLY A 143 -15.73 5.04 1.21
CA GLY A 143 -15.57 4.14 2.34
C GLY A 143 -16.11 2.75 2.05
N ILE A 144 -15.50 1.76 2.71
CA ILE A 144 -16.03 0.41 2.80
C ILE A 144 -16.71 0.24 4.16
N ASN A 145 -17.77 -0.57 4.21
CA ASN A 145 -18.44 -0.87 5.47
C ASN A 145 -17.56 -1.79 6.35
N ARG A 146 -17.90 -1.86 7.64
CA ARG A 146 -17.13 -2.62 8.63
C ARG A 146 -17.09 -4.12 8.33
N GLU A 147 -18.20 -4.70 7.92
CA GLU A 147 -18.31 -6.12 7.60
C GLU A 147 -17.35 -6.52 6.46
N HIS A 148 -17.37 -5.76 5.36
CA HIS A 148 -16.47 -5.99 4.23
C HIS A 148 -15.01 -5.70 4.57
N ALA A 149 -14.74 -4.76 5.49
CA ALA A 149 -13.40 -4.51 6.00
C ALA A 149 -12.85 -5.71 6.79
N ILE A 150 -13.68 -6.31 7.66
CA ILE A 150 -13.35 -7.53 8.41
C ILE A 150 -13.10 -8.68 7.44
N GLU A 151 -14.03 -8.93 6.51
CA GLU A 151 -13.86 -9.96 5.49
C GLU A 151 -12.56 -9.79 4.71
N THR A 152 -12.26 -8.56 4.27
CA THR A 152 -11.02 -8.26 3.53
C THR A 152 -9.78 -8.60 4.36
N ALA A 153 -9.76 -8.19 5.63
CA ALA A 153 -8.63 -8.40 6.52
C ALA A 153 -8.43 -9.89 6.86
N GLU A 154 -9.50 -10.65 7.10
CA GLU A 154 -9.46 -12.09 7.35
C GLU A 154 -9.06 -12.88 6.10
N LYS A 155 -9.64 -12.57 4.93
CA LYS A 155 -9.35 -13.26 3.66
C LYS A 155 -7.90 -13.10 3.23
N THR A 156 -7.30 -11.95 3.54
CA THR A 156 -5.88 -11.69 3.27
C THR A 156 -4.97 -12.21 4.38
N GLY A 157 -5.53 -12.65 5.51
CA GLY A 157 -4.80 -13.07 6.70
C GLY A 157 -3.91 -11.95 7.24
N VAL A 158 -4.39 -10.70 7.17
CA VAL A 158 -3.77 -9.55 7.83
C VAL A 158 -4.17 -9.52 9.30
N ILE A 159 -5.42 -9.91 9.60
CA ILE A 159 -5.90 -10.23 10.94
C ILE A 159 -6.19 -11.73 11.03
#